data_AF-A0A7J6M1N3-F1
#
_entry.id   AF-A0A7J6M1N3-F1
#
_cell.length_a   1.000
_cell.length_b   1.000
_cell.length_c   1.000
_cell.angle_alpha   90.00
_cell.angle_beta   90.00
_cell.angle_gamma   90.00
#
_symmetry.space_group_name_H-M   'P 1'
#
loop_
_entity.id
_entity.type
_entity.pdbx_description
1 polymer ?
#
loop_
_entity_poly.entity_id
_entity_poly.type
_entity_poly.pdbx_seq_one_letter_code
_entity_poly.pdbx_strand_id
1 'polypeptide(L)'
;MSSSSPDSEPSLSKVALTNAERREVDAKGNLFSIIKAVDALEKAFATGLIQDESYEKQYQQLLTQYKVITTALTQGAIPFDVEKFIKDNHMQVHYARVRLLGTQLPATKMYHSGEKGSPDTVHILDAGQHFVTLVDCLKMEMVSVDDLLPIVRELCGSLASISSLPVDFDAKVRGSSVLPKETRPLRSIYRNGLRG
;
A
#
# COMPACT_ATOMS: atom_id res chain seq x y z
N MET A 1 -40.53 12.85 57.41
CA MET A 1 -39.86 11.55 57.59
C MET A 1 -40.05 10.78 56.31
N SER A 2 -38.96 10.56 55.59
CA SER A 2 -38.92 10.05 54.22
C SER A 2 -39.36 8.59 54.14
N SER A 3 -40.31 8.28 53.26
CA SER A 3 -40.60 6.92 52.81
C SER A 3 -39.78 6.66 51.55
N SER A 4 -38.64 5.99 51.72
CA SER A 4 -37.74 5.53 50.66
C SER A 4 -38.41 4.43 49.84
N SER A 5 -38.60 4.69 48.55
CA SER A 5 -38.93 3.71 47.51
C SER A 5 -37.92 2.56 47.48
N PRO A 6 -38.31 1.33 47.11
CA PRO A 6 -37.38 0.21 47.03
C PRO A 6 -36.51 0.38 45.77
N ASP A 7 -35.20 0.38 45.98
CA ASP A 7 -34.18 0.36 44.94
C ASP A 7 -34.44 -0.82 43.99
N SER A 8 -34.76 -0.51 42.74
CA SER A 8 -34.83 -1.48 41.65
C SER A 8 -33.40 -1.75 41.19
N GLU A 9 -32.72 -2.68 41.86
CA GLU A 9 -31.45 -3.27 41.43
C GLU A 9 -31.59 -3.79 39.98
N PRO A 10 -30.69 -3.42 39.05
CA PRO A 10 -30.74 -3.91 37.69
C PRO A 10 -30.39 -5.40 37.68
N SER A 11 -31.41 -6.26 37.68
CA SER A 11 -31.21 -7.71 37.54
C SER A 11 -30.47 -8.01 36.23
N LEU A 12 -29.27 -8.59 36.35
CA LEU A 12 -28.48 -9.13 35.24
C LEU A 12 -29.24 -10.29 34.60
N SER A 13 -30.16 -9.96 33.69
CA SER A 13 -30.82 -10.97 32.87
C SER A 13 -29.77 -11.68 32.02
N LYS A 14 -29.55 -12.98 32.29
CA LYS A 14 -28.70 -13.82 31.44
C LYS A 14 -29.38 -13.95 30.08
N VAL A 15 -28.99 -13.11 29.14
CA VAL A 15 -29.42 -13.21 27.74
C VAL A 15 -28.75 -14.46 27.16
N ALA A 16 -29.55 -15.50 26.89
CA ALA A 16 -29.08 -16.70 26.21
C ALA A 16 -29.01 -16.40 24.70
N LEU A 17 -27.83 -16.00 24.23
CA LEU A 17 -27.57 -15.78 22.80
C LEU A 17 -27.39 -17.10 22.06
N THR A 18 -27.86 -17.16 20.83
CA THR A 18 -27.52 -18.25 19.90
C THR A 18 -26.05 -18.19 19.50
N ASN A 19 -25.49 -19.31 19.01
CA ASN A 19 -24.09 -19.35 18.54
C ASN A 19 -23.81 -18.33 17.43
N ALA A 20 -24.81 -18.04 16.58
CA ALA A 20 -24.69 -17.06 15.50
C ALA A 20 -24.63 -15.63 16.05
N GLU A 21 -25.55 -15.27 16.94
CA GLU A 21 -25.59 -13.94 17.58
C GLU A 21 -24.33 -13.68 18.41
N ARG A 22 -23.84 -14.70 19.12
CA ARG A 22 -22.59 -14.58 19.89
C ARG A 22 -21.41 -14.22 18.99
N ARG A 23 -21.28 -14.89 17.83
CA ARG A 23 -20.21 -14.60 16.87
C ARG A 23 -20.30 -13.18 16.31
N GLU A 24 -21.51 -12.70 16.07
CA GLU A 24 -21.74 -11.32 15.60
C GLU A 24 -21.35 -10.29 16.67
N VAL A 25 -21.76 -10.52 17.92
CA VAL A 25 -21.40 -9.67 19.06
C VAL A 25 -19.89 -9.66 19.28
N ASP A 26 -19.23 -10.81 19.21
CA ASP A 26 -17.77 -10.92 19.33
C ASP A 26 -17.05 -10.14 18.21
N ALA A 27 -17.55 -10.23 16.97
CA ALA A 27 -17.00 -9.48 15.83
C ALA A 27 -17.18 -7.96 16.01
N LYS A 28 -18.36 -7.51 16.47
CA LYS A 28 -18.61 -6.10 16.80
C LYS A 28 -17.74 -5.60 17.97
N GLY A 29 -17.53 -6.44 18.98
CA GLY A 29 -16.65 -6.14 20.11
C GLY A 29 -15.17 -5.99 19.68
N ASN A 30 -14.72 -6.86 18.78
CA ASN A 30 -13.38 -6.75 18.19
C ASN A 30 -13.23 -5.50 17.32
N LEU A 31 -14.26 -5.12 16.56
CA LEU A 31 -14.25 -3.87 15.81
C LEU A 31 -14.14 -2.67 16.74
N PHE A 32 -14.92 -2.65 17.83
CA PHE A 32 -14.88 -1.58 18.83
C PHE A 32 -13.48 -1.42 19.45
N SER A 33 -12.84 -2.53 19.84
CA SER A 33 -11.52 -2.50 20.46
C SER A 33 -10.46 -1.98 19.49
N ILE A 34 -10.50 -2.38 18.22
CA ILE A 34 -9.57 -1.89 17.19
C ILE A 34 -9.73 -0.40 16.95
N ILE A 35 -10.96 0.09 16.79
CA ILE A 35 -11.21 1.53 16.58
C ILE A 35 -10.68 2.35 17.77
N LYS A 36 -10.86 1.87 19.01
CA LYS A 36 -10.31 2.52 20.20
C LYS A 36 -8.78 2.45 20.27
N ALA A 37 -8.19 1.34 19.88
CA ALA A 37 -6.74 1.19 19.80
C ALA A 37 -6.12 2.16 18.78
N VAL A 38 -6.74 2.30 17.60
CA VAL A 38 -6.30 3.25 16.58
C VAL A 38 -6.40 4.69 17.10
N ASP A 39 -7.49 5.05 17.79
CA ASP A 39 -7.64 6.42 18.31
C ASP A 39 -6.58 6.76 19.36
N ALA A 40 -6.27 5.80 20.25
CA ALA A 40 -5.20 5.94 21.23
C ALA A 40 -3.82 6.04 20.57
N LEU A 41 -3.56 5.23 19.53
CA LEU A 41 -2.31 5.25 18.77
C LEU A 41 -2.11 6.60 18.07
N GLU A 42 -3.14 7.10 17.38
CA GLU A 42 -3.09 8.41 16.71
C GLU A 42 -2.89 9.55 17.69
N LYS A 43 -3.58 9.50 18.85
CA LYS A 43 -3.39 10.50 19.89
C LYS A 43 -1.96 10.48 20.43
N ALA A 44 -1.41 9.29 20.71
CA ALA A 44 -0.04 9.14 21.20
C ALA A 44 0.99 9.67 20.18
N PHE A 45 0.78 9.39 18.90
CA PHE A 45 1.59 9.94 17.80
C PHE A 45 1.48 11.48 17.73
N ALA A 46 0.27 12.04 17.79
CA ALA A 46 0.04 13.48 17.77
C ALA A 46 0.69 14.21 18.96
N THR A 47 0.83 13.52 20.11
CA THR A 47 1.54 14.04 21.29
C THR A 47 3.05 13.79 21.28
N GLY A 48 3.58 13.11 20.25
CA GLY A 48 5.01 12.80 20.13
C GLY A 48 5.51 11.70 21.07
N LEU A 49 4.62 10.84 21.60
CA LEU A 49 4.98 9.75 22.51
C LEU A 49 5.57 8.53 21.79
N ILE A 50 5.36 8.40 20.48
CA ILE A 50 5.75 7.25 19.67
C ILE A 50 6.53 7.74 18.45
N GLN A 51 7.60 7.03 18.09
CA GLN A 51 8.40 7.28 16.90
C GLN A 51 7.73 6.75 15.62
N ASP A 52 7.99 7.43 14.51
CA ASP A 52 7.37 7.22 13.19
C ASP A 52 7.41 5.76 12.71
N GLU A 53 8.56 5.09 12.78
CA GLU A 53 8.72 3.71 12.30
C GLU A 53 7.86 2.70 13.10
N SER A 54 7.79 2.89 14.43
CA SER A 54 6.99 2.04 15.31
C SER A 54 5.49 2.30 15.14
N TYR A 55 5.11 3.58 14.97
CA TYR A 55 3.74 3.98 14.69
C TYR A 55 3.23 3.37 13.38
N GLU A 56 4.00 3.47 12.30
CA GLU A 56 3.60 2.92 11.00
C GLU A 56 3.32 1.43 11.05
N LYS A 57 4.22 0.67 11.67
CA LYS A 57 4.09 -0.78 11.80
C LYS A 57 2.83 -1.15 12.59
N GLN A 58 2.59 -0.49 13.73
CA GLN A 58 1.43 -0.76 14.57
C GLN A 58 0.12 -0.35 13.87
N TYR A 59 0.10 0.81 13.21
CA TYR A 59 -1.08 1.27 12.47
C TYR A 59 -1.43 0.32 11.32
N GLN A 60 -0.44 -0.15 10.55
CA GLN A 60 -0.66 -1.11 9.46
C GLN A 60 -1.27 -2.43 9.96
N GLN A 61 -0.82 -2.93 11.11
CA GLN A 61 -1.38 -4.13 11.72
C GLN A 61 -2.84 -3.91 12.12
N LEU A 62 -3.15 -2.82 12.82
CA LEU A 62 -4.51 -2.48 13.24
C LEU A 62 -5.44 -2.26 12.03
N LEU A 63 -4.95 -1.60 10.98
CA LEU A 63 -5.71 -1.39 9.75
C LEU A 63 -6.03 -2.72 9.04
N THR A 64 -5.08 -3.66 9.01
CA THR A 64 -5.30 -4.99 8.44
C THR A 64 -6.39 -5.74 9.21
N GLN A 65 -6.31 -5.73 10.55
CA GLN A 65 -7.34 -6.33 11.40
C GLN A 65 -8.71 -5.69 11.21
N TYR A 66 -8.76 -4.35 11.13
CA TYR A 66 -9.97 -3.59 10.84
C TYR A 66 -10.62 -4.04 9.53
N LYS A 67 -9.83 -4.17 8.45
CA LYS A 67 -10.33 -4.61 7.13
C LYS A 67 -10.87 -6.04 7.17
N VAL A 68 -10.20 -6.95 7.87
CA VAL A 68 -10.65 -8.35 8.00
C VAL A 68 -12.00 -8.41 8.72
N ILE A 69 -12.14 -7.69 9.84
CA ILE A 69 -13.37 -7.72 10.63
C ILE A 69 -14.53 -7.02 9.92
N THR A 70 -14.28 -5.85 9.31
CA THR A 70 -15.31 -5.16 8.52
C THR A 70 -15.78 -5.99 7.33
N THR A 71 -14.87 -6.71 6.66
CA THR A 71 -15.23 -7.67 5.60
C THR A 71 -16.08 -8.81 6.15
N ALA A 72 -15.70 -9.39 7.30
CA ALA A 72 -16.46 -10.47 7.94
C ALA A 72 -17.87 -10.02 8.38
N LEU A 73 -18.03 -8.78 8.84
CA LEU A 73 -19.33 -8.19 9.20
C LEU A 73 -20.19 -7.87 7.98
N THR A 74 -19.56 -7.48 6.86
CA THR A 74 -20.24 -7.14 5.60
C THR A 74 -20.70 -8.37 4.81
N GLN A 75 -20.18 -9.56 5.11
CA GLN A 75 -20.69 -10.83 4.55
C GLN A 75 -22.13 -11.16 5.02
N GLY A 76 -22.66 -10.45 6.00
CA GLY A 76 -24.08 -10.48 6.34
C GLY A 76 -24.95 -9.80 5.27
N ALA A 77 -26.25 -10.09 5.25
CA ALA A 77 -27.20 -9.60 4.24
C ALA A 77 -27.37 -8.06 4.17
N ILE A 78 -26.71 -7.30 5.06
CA ILE A 78 -26.82 -5.85 5.19
C ILE A 78 -25.41 -5.26 5.15
N PRO A 79 -25.12 -4.26 4.29
CA PRO A 79 -23.83 -3.57 4.31
C PRO A 79 -23.58 -2.93 5.68
N PHE A 80 -22.43 -3.21 6.28
CA PHE A 80 -22.08 -2.73 7.60
C PHE A 80 -21.52 -1.31 7.53
N ASP A 81 -22.26 -0.35 8.07
CA ASP A 81 -21.82 1.05 8.15
C ASP A 81 -21.08 1.32 9.46
N VAL A 82 -19.76 1.56 9.35
CA VAL A 82 -18.87 1.83 10.47
C VAL A 82 -19.15 3.21 11.09
N GLU A 83 -19.56 4.20 10.30
CA GLU A 83 -19.87 5.54 10.83
C GLU A 83 -21.11 5.50 11.72
N LYS A 84 -22.13 4.78 11.27
CA LYS A 84 -23.32 4.49 12.08
C LYS A 84 -22.95 3.71 13.35
N PHE A 85 -22.10 2.69 13.24
CA PHE A 85 -21.64 1.92 14.41
C PHE A 85 -20.94 2.77 15.46
N ILE A 86 -20.06 3.70 15.06
CA ILE A 86 -19.37 4.63 15.96
C ILE A 86 -20.38 5.52 16.71
N LYS A 87 -21.41 6.00 16.00
CA LYS A 87 -22.46 6.84 16.57
C LYS A 87 -23.35 6.07 17.53
N ASP A 88 -23.80 4.87 17.14
CA ASP A 88 -24.69 4.01 17.92
C ASP A 88 -24.02 3.54 19.23
N ASN A 89 -22.69 3.36 19.22
CA ASN A 89 -21.91 2.97 20.40
C ASN A 89 -21.32 4.16 21.17
N HIS A 90 -21.70 5.40 20.83
CA HIS A 90 -21.21 6.63 21.48
C HIS A 90 -19.68 6.70 21.62
N MET A 91 -18.96 6.24 20.59
CA MET A 91 -17.51 6.19 20.63
C MET A 91 -16.93 7.59 20.45
N GLN A 92 -16.32 8.14 21.50
CA GLN A 92 -15.47 9.33 21.38
C GLN A 92 -14.14 8.92 20.72
N VAL A 93 -14.05 9.06 19.40
CA VAL A 93 -12.87 8.69 18.59
C VAL A 93 -12.63 9.67 17.44
N HIS A 94 -12.17 10.87 17.78
CA HIS A 94 -11.98 11.95 16.80
C HIS A 94 -10.80 11.68 15.86
N TYR A 95 -9.71 11.07 16.34
CA TYR A 95 -8.50 10.86 15.55
C TYR A 95 -8.66 9.65 14.63
N ALA A 96 -9.18 8.54 15.16
CA ALA A 96 -9.42 7.34 14.36
C ALA A 96 -10.44 7.59 13.24
N ARG A 97 -11.45 8.45 13.46
CA ARG A 97 -12.47 8.73 12.45
C ARG A 97 -11.89 9.43 11.21
N VAL A 98 -11.00 10.41 11.40
CA VAL A 98 -10.30 11.08 10.30
C VAL A 98 -9.44 10.10 9.50
N ARG A 99 -8.80 9.15 10.18
CA ARG A 99 -7.89 8.19 9.55
C ARG A 99 -8.59 7.00 8.89
N LEU A 100 -9.51 6.35 9.58
CA LEU A 100 -10.18 5.13 9.10
C LEU A 100 -11.27 5.42 8.06
N LEU A 101 -12.03 6.51 8.20
CA LEU A 101 -13.09 6.88 7.25
C LEU A 101 -12.59 7.81 6.13
N GLY A 102 -11.51 8.55 6.37
CA GLY A 102 -10.94 9.46 5.36
C GLY A 102 -9.88 8.77 4.49
N THR A 103 -8.67 8.66 5.02
CA THR A 103 -7.48 8.41 4.18
C THR A 103 -7.00 6.97 4.18
N GLN A 104 -7.36 6.18 5.20
CA GLN A 104 -6.90 4.80 5.46
C GLN A 104 -5.38 4.60 5.39
N LEU A 105 -4.63 5.69 5.55
CA LEU A 105 -3.17 5.72 5.48
C LEU A 105 -2.60 6.33 6.76
N PRO A 106 -1.44 5.83 7.25
CA PRO A 106 -0.72 6.45 8.36
C PRO A 106 -0.44 7.92 8.10
N ALA A 107 -0.43 8.73 9.17
CA ALA A 107 -0.12 10.15 9.11
C ALA A 107 1.25 10.43 8.46
N THR A 108 2.24 9.60 8.80
CA THR A 108 3.60 9.69 8.27
C THR A 108 3.63 9.56 6.75
N LYS A 109 2.89 8.63 6.14
CA LYS A 109 2.87 8.47 4.67
C LYS A 109 2.23 9.65 3.93
N MET A 110 1.37 10.42 4.60
CA MET A 110 0.76 11.63 4.03
C MET A 110 1.72 12.83 4.07
N TYR A 111 2.53 12.97 5.13
CA TYR A 111 3.42 14.12 5.31
C TYR A 111 4.90 13.84 4.95
N HIS A 112 5.33 12.57 4.88
CA HIS A 112 6.64 12.11 4.39
C HIS A 112 6.62 11.74 2.91
N SER A 113 5.69 12.30 2.11
CA SER A 113 5.73 12.17 0.65
C SER A 113 7.01 12.73 -0.02
N GLY A 114 7.99 13.19 0.77
CA GLY A 114 9.34 13.54 0.32
C GLY A 114 10.38 12.41 0.39
N GLU A 115 10.20 11.36 1.19
CA GLU A 115 11.26 10.35 1.36
C GLU A 115 10.69 8.91 1.35
N LYS A 116 11.02 8.20 0.26
CA LYS A 116 10.73 6.79 -0.02
C LYS A 116 9.25 6.48 -0.23
N GLY A 117 8.77 6.87 -1.42
CA GLY A 117 7.67 6.15 -2.03
C GLY A 117 8.00 4.64 -2.16
N SER A 118 6.99 3.81 -2.41
CA SER A 118 7.18 2.37 -2.64
C SER A 118 8.31 2.12 -3.65
N PRO A 119 9.02 0.97 -3.60
CA PRO A 119 10.08 0.67 -4.58
C PRO A 119 9.58 0.87 -6.03
N ASP A 120 8.32 0.51 -6.29
CA ASP A 120 7.63 0.80 -7.54
C ASP A 120 7.59 2.30 -7.91
N THR A 121 7.29 3.21 -6.99
CA THR A 121 7.28 4.65 -7.28
C THR A 121 8.67 5.21 -7.60
N VAL A 122 9.73 4.67 -6.97
CA VAL A 122 11.11 5.03 -7.31
C VAL A 122 11.42 4.57 -8.74
N HIS A 123 11.07 3.33 -9.07
CA HIS A 123 11.27 2.79 -10.43
C HIS A 123 10.41 3.51 -11.50
N ILE A 124 9.20 3.96 -11.15
CA ILE A 124 8.35 4.79 -12.03
C ILE A 124 8.99 6.17 -12.27
N LEU A 125 9.52 6.79 -11.22
CA LEU A 125 10.19 8.09 -11.32
C LEU A 125 11.47 7.99 -12.17
N ASP A 126 12.30 6.98 -11.92
CA ASP A 126 13.51 6.70 -12.71
C ASP A 126 13.16 6.42 -14.18
N ALA A 127 12.12 5.62 -14.44
CA ALA A 127 11.65 5.37 -15.80
C ALA A 127 11.20 6.67 -16.49
N GLY A 128 10.48 7.54 -15.77
CA GLY A 128 10.09 8.86 -16.28
C GLY A 128 11.31 9.73 -16.62
N GLN A 129 12.32 9.75 -15.73
CA GLN A 129 13.56 10.49 -15.95
C GLN A 129 14.31 9.99 -17.20
N HIS A 130 14.52 8.68 -17.34
CA HIS A 130 15.20 8.12 -18.51
C HIS A 130 14.43 8.38 -19.81
N PHE A 131 13.09 8.36 -19.76
CA PHE A 131 12.26 8.70 -20.91
C PHE A 131 12.41 10.17 -21.34
N VAL A 132 12.40 11.10 -20.38
CA VAL A 132 12.63 12.53 -20.67
C VAL A 132 14.02 12.74 -21.28
N THR A 133 15.06 12.13 -20.70
CA THR A 133 16.42 12.18 -21.24
C THR A 133 16.49 11.64 -22.66
N LEU A 134 15.84 10.49 -22.94
CA LEU A 134 15.79 9.92 -24.29
C LEU A 134 15.11 10.88 -25.28
N VAL A 135 13.99 11.47 -24.90
CA VAL A 135 13.27 12.45 -25.73
C VAL A 135 14.13 13.69 -26.00
N ASP A 136 14.88 14.17 -25.02
CA ASP A 136 15.75 15.32 -25.20
C ASP A 136 16.97 15.01 -26.07
N CYS A 137 17.57 13.82 -25.95
CA CYS A 137 18.58 13.33 -26.90
C CYS A 137 18.04 13.30 -28.34
N LEU A 138 16.80 12.82 -28.54
CA LEU A 138 16.17 12.80 -29.86
C LEU A 138 15.91 14.21 -30.40
N LYS A 139 15.51 15.16 -29.54
CA LYS A 139 15.33 16.57 -29.93
C LYS A 139 16.65 17.27 -30.26
N MET A 140 17.76 16.86 -29.63
CA MET A 140 19.11 17.36 -29.93
C MET A 140 19.74 16.67 -31.15
N GLU A 141 18.97 15.89 -31.92
CA GLU A 141 19.45 15.11 -33.08
C GLU A 141 20.59 14.14 -32.74
N MET A 142 20.66 13.67 -31.49
CA MET A 142 21.58 12.59 -31.12
C MET A 142 21.02 11.27 -31.63
N VAL A 143 21.46 10.87 -32.83
CA VAL A 143 21.01 9.65 -33.53
C VAL A 143 22.05 8.52 -33.52
N SER A 144 23.16 8.69 -32.80
CA SER A 144 24.14 7.61 -32.63
C SER A 144 23.55 6.48 -31.78
N VAL A 145 23.70 5.25 -32.26
CA VAL A 145 23.25 4.05 -31.53
C VAL A 145 23.97 3.91 -30.20
N ASP A 146 25.26 4.24 -30.15
CA ASP A 146 26.07 4.13 -28.93
C ASP A 146 25.64 5.14 -27.85
N ASP A 147 25.02 6.26 -28.26
CA ASP A 147 24.54 7.29 -27.33
C ASP A 147 23.12 7.00 -26.81
N LEU A 148 22.25 6.41 -27.64
CA LEU A 148 20.86 6.12 -27.28
C LEU A 148 20.70 4.76 -26.56
N LEU A 149 21.51 3.76 -26.91
CA LEU A 149 21.38 2.39 -26.39
C LEU A 149 21.53 2.29 -24.85
N PRO A 150 22.45 3.01 -24.19
CA PRO A 150 22.55 3.02 -22.73
C PRO A 150 21.28 3.54 -22.06
N ILE A 151 20.73 4.66 -22.56
CA ILE A 151 19.52 5.29 -22.01
C ILE A 151 18.30 4.38 -22.17
N VAL A 152 18.17 3.72 -23.32
CA VAL A 152 17.08 2.75 -23.57
C VAL A 152 17.20 1.53 -22.67
N ARG A 153 18.42 1.05 -22.38
CA ARG A 153 18.63 -0.07 -21.44
C ARG A 153 18.23 0.30 -20.03
N GLU A 154 18.61 1.48 -19.55
CA GLU A 154 18.26 1.96 -18.22
C GLU A 154 16.75 2.16 -18.08
N LEU A 155 16.10 2.75 -19.09
CA LEU A 155 14.63 2.87 -19.16
C LEU A 155 13.94 1.50 -19.08
N CYS A 156 14.38 0.54 -19.89
CA CYS A 156 13.83 -0.82 -19.88
C CYS A 156 14.03 -1.51 -18.52
N GLY A 157 15.20 -1.33 -17.90
CA GLY A 157 15.52 -1.89 -16.58
C GLY A 157 14.63 -1.33 -15.48
N SER A 158 14.43 -0.01 -15.44
CA SER A 158 13.51 0.65 -14.51
C SER A 158 12.07 0.13 -14.70
N LEU A 159 11.59 0.05 -15.95
CA LEU A 159 10.24 -0.44 -16.25
C LEU A 159 10.03 -1.92 -15.86
N ALA A 160 11.03 -2.77 -16.07
CA ALA A 160 10.96 -4.19 -15.71
C ALA A 160 10.93 -4.44 -14.19
N SER A 161 11.42 -3.47 -13.40
CA SER A 161 11.50 -3.53 -11.94
C SER A 161 10.21 -3.07 -11.25
N ILE A 162 9.25 -2.49 -11.99
CA ILE A 162 7.94 -2.09 -11.47
C ILE A 162 7.06 -3.32 -11.34
N SER A 163 6.75 -3.71 -10.10
CA SER A 163 5.98 -4.93 -9.79
C SER A 163 4.48 -4.79 -10.03
N SER A 164 3.98 -3.55 -10.11
CA SER A 164 2.58 -3.20 -10.40
C SER A 164 2.19 -3.18 -11.88
N LEU A 165 3.13 -3.37 -12.82
CA LEU A 165 2.80 -3.45 -14.23
C LEU A 165 2.23 -4.84 -14.59
N PRO A 166 1.18 -4.92 -15.42
CA PRO A 166 0.63 -6.19 -15.90
C PRO A 166 1.72 -7.07 -16.52
N VAL A 167 1.67 -8.38 -16.28
CA VAL A 167 2.65 -9.36 -16.81
C VAL A 167 2.67 -9.37 -18.35
N ASP A 168 1.59 -8.91 -18.99
CA ASP A 168 1.44 -8.75 -20.45
C ASP A 168 1.95 -7.39 -20.99
N PHE A 169 2.65 -6.58 -20.19
CA PHE A 169 3.26 -5.36 -20.70
C PHE A 169 4.49 -5.71 -21.56
N ASP A 170 4.33 -5.55 -22.87
CA ASP A 170 5.26 -5.93 -23.96
C ASP A 170 6.72 -5.40 -23.78
N ALA A 171 6.93 -4.42 -22.90
CA ALA A 171 8.26 -3.94 -22.51
C ALA A 171 9.11 -5.02 -21.81
N LYS A 172 8.48 -5.94 -21.05
CA LYS A 172 9.17 -7.03 -20.36
C LYS A 172 9.63 -8.13 -21.31
N VAL A 173 8.93 -8.31 -22.43
CA VAL A 173 9.22 -9.32 -23.46
C VAL A 173 10.23 -8.77 -24.49
N ARG A 174 10.13 -7.50 -24.88
CA ARG A 174 11.02 -6.91 -25.90
C ARG A 174 12.37 -6.39 -25.40
N GLY A 175 12.55 -6.10 -24.11
CA GLY A 175 13.87 -5.73 -23.56
C GLY A 175 14.93 -6.83 -23.79
N SER A 176 14.50 -8.10 -23.84
CA SER A 176 15.38 -9.23 -24.15
C SER A 176 15.64 -9.41 -25.66
N SER A 177 14.73 -8.97 -26.53
CA SER A 177 14.86 -9.10 -28.00
C SER A 177 15.60 -7.93 -28.68
N VAL A 178 15.79 -6.80 -27.99
CA VAL A 178 16.60 -5.66 -28.49
C VAL A 178 18.11 -5.92 -28.37
N LEU A 179 18.52 -7.01 -27.70
CA LEU A 179 19.90 -7.48 -27.77
C LEU A 179 20.16 -8.15 -29.12
N PRO A 180 21.12 -7.68 -29.94
CA PRO A 180 21.47 -8.34 -31.19
C PRO A 180 21.96 -9.76 -30.90
N LYS A 181 21.21 -10.78 -31.36
CA LYS A 181 21.74 -12.14 -31.52
C LYS A 181 22.58 -12.19 -32.80
N GLU A 182 23.72 -11.50 -32.85
CA GLU A 182 24.70 -11.74 -33.92
C GLU A 182 26.12 -11.39 -33.51
N THR A 183 26.83 -12.38 -32.97
CA THR A 183 28.28 -12.49 -33.12
C THR A 183 28.57 -13.75 -33.92
N ARG A 184 28.33 -13.70 -35.24
CA ARG A 184 29.00 -14.65 -36.15
C ARG A 184 30.49 -14.33 -36.10
N PRO A 185 31.38 -15.28 -35.76
CA PRO A 185 32.81 -15.02 -35.78
C PRO A 185 33.28 -14.94 -37.24
N LEU A 186 33.61 -13.74 -37.71
CA LEU A 186 34.44 -13.54 -38.89
C LEU A 186 35.87 -14.00 -38.57
N ARG A 187 36.12 -15.31 -38.70
CA ARG A 187 37.48 -15.83 -38.90
C ARG A 187 37.58 -16.34 -40.33
N SER A 188 38.70 -15.99 -40.96
CA SER A 188 39.24 -16.54 -42.21
C SER A 188 38.99 -15.75 -43.49
N ILE A 189 39.54 -14.53 -43.58
CA ILE A 189 40.20 -14.05 -44.80
C ILE A 189 41.43 -13.24 -44.34
N TYR A 190 42.58 -13.37 -44.99
CA TYR A 190 43.94 -12.92 -44.60
C TYR A 190 44.80 -13.87 -43.76
N ARG A 191 45.09 -15.05 -44.32
CA ARG A 191 46.45 -15.62 -44.22
C ARG A 191 46.70 -16.56 -45.41
N ASN A 192 47.28 -16.04 -46.48
CA ASN A 192 48.27 -16.70 -47.34
C ASN A 192 48.46 -15.91 -48.64
N GLY A 193 49.64 -15.31 -48.78
CA GLY A 193 50.08 -14.64 -49.99
C GLY A 193 51.27 -13.75 -49.69
N LEU A 194 52.46 -14.35 -49.56
CA LEU A 194 53.79 -13.80 -49.89
C LEU A 194 54.90 -14.58 -49.16
N ARG A 195 55.25 -15.75 -49.70
CA ARG A 195 56.63 -16.25 -49.78
C ARG A 195 56.75 -17.08 -51.05
N GLY A 196 57.56 -16.58 -51.97
CA GLY A 196 57.84 -17.09 -53.31
C GLY A 196 58.56 -15.98 -54.04
#